data_AF-A0AA36GH46-F1
#
_entry.id   AF-A0AA36GH46-F1
#
_cell.length_a   1.000
_cell.length_b   1.000
_cell.length_c   1.000
_cell.angle_alpha   90.00
_cell.angle_beta   90.00
_cell.angle_gamma   90.00
#
_symmetry.space_group_name_H-M   'P 1'
#
loop_
_entity.id
_entity.type
_entity.pdbx_description
1 polymer ?
#
loop_
_entity_poly.entity_id
_entity_poly.type
_entity_poly.pdbx_seq_one_letter_code
_entity_poly.pdbx_strand_id
1 'polypeptide(L)'
;MDEKKVRITAMTSPEMCIVSQWYVQNYEVYHGISTSSSKDGLSFAQRKQKLLEDICEDLVRNGFSKRTPEQINQRIKDTLKTAKKISALERNEETKTGGGPPTAIAAAPHVKIVIEGCDNRPRLSGLKKPLEINANATNVPSIQSASNTQNVSNTQNTSNIENVPTTENLSNTNTMDVDVIYEECVTPIAEEVDVFPSATDDTPAVTPLSSGLAGKPLNSPPRKRRRSTQALTDEKEQVLQLEAERIQKQIQNEILRSEVLQQSMENKRQKNVLLCLQCEEVKAKIDYTRLQIDLARNDE
;
A
#
# COMPACT_ATOMS: atom_id res chain seq x y z
N MET A 1 -41.80 -4.51 -20.56
CA MET A 1 -41.52 -3.81 -19.29
C MET A 1 -40.17 -3.15 -19.46
N ASP A 2 -40.14 -1.83 -19.56
CA ASP A 2 -38.89 -1.10 -19.78
C ASP A 2 -38.11 -1.03 -18.46
N GLU A 3 -36.99 -1.76 -18.39
CA GLU A 3 -36.04 -1.63 -17.30
C GLU A 3 -35.52 -0.19 -17.28
N LYS A 4 -35.94 0.58 -16.26
CA LYS A 4 -35.42 1.92 -16.04
C LYS A 4 -33.91 1.82 -15.82
N LYS A 5 -33.16 2.41 -16.75
CA LYS A 5 -31.69 2.47 -16.72
C LYS A 5 -31.25 3.18 -15.43
N VAL A 6 -30.87 2.40 -14.42
CA VAL A 6 -30.39 2.92 -13.13
C VAL A 6 -29.10 3.71 -13.40
N ARG A 7 -29.06 4.96 -12.96
CA ARG A 7 -27.85 5.79 -13.08
C ARG A 7 -26.77 5.17 -12.20
N ILE A 8 -25.59 4.96 -12.79
CA ILE A 8 -24.44 4.42 -12.07
C ILE A 8 -24.01 5.45 -11.02
N THR A 9 -24.10 5.08 -9.74
CA THR A 9 -23.65 5.92 -8.62
C THR A 9 -22.15 6.18 -8.74
N ALA A 10 -21.70 7.41 -8.48
CA ALA A 10 -20.27 7.73 -8.45
C ALA A 10 -19.55 6.91 -7.35
N MET A 11 -18.28 6.58 -7.57
CA MET A 11 -17.48 5.88 -6.55
C MET A 11 -17.10 6.82 -5.42
N THR A 12 -17.24 6.35 -4.18
CA THR A 12 -16.90 7.14 -2.99
C THR A 12 -15.38 7.20 -2.78
N SER A 13 -14.89 8.14 -1.98
CA SER A 13 -13.45 8.26 -1.70
C SER A 13 -12.85 7.00 -1.03
N PRO A 14 -13.49 6.38 -0.02
CA PRO A 14 -13.02 5.12 0.58
C PRO A 14 -12.97 3.96 -0.44
N GLU A 15 -14.03 3.80 -1.24
CA GLU A 15 -14.12 2.80 -2.32
C GLU A 15 -12.93 2.91 -3.27
N MET A 16 -12.57 4.14 -3.66
CA MET A 16 -11.42 4.39 -4.52
C MET A 16 -10.08 4.08 -3.87
N CYS A 17 -9.93 4.27 -2.56
CA CYS A 17 -8.68 3.97 -1.86
C CYS A 17 -8.40 2.47 -1.88
N ILE A 18 -9.44 1.64 -1.67
CA ILE A 18 -9.35 0.17 -1.76
C ILE A 18 -8.90 -0.24 -3.17
N VAL A 19 -9.54 0.29 -4.21
CA VAL A 19 -9.18 0.01 -5.60
C VAL A 19 -7.72 0.38 -5.89
N SER A 20 -7.28 1.56 -5.44
CA SER A 20 -5.88 2.01 -5.60
C SER A 20 -4.90 1.10 -4.86
N GLN A 21 -5.23 0.65 -3.64
CA GLN A 21 -4.37 -0.21 -2.83
C GLN A 21 -4.20 -1.59 -3.46
N TRP A 22 -5.30 -2.21 -3.90
CA TRP A 22 -5.29 -3.48 -4.64
C TRP A 22 -4.46 -3.39 -5.91
N TYR A 23 -4.61 -2.29 -6.65
CA TYR A 23 -3.84 -2.03 -7.87
C TYR A 23 -2.33 -1.97 -7.58
N VAL A 24 -1.92 -1.23 -6.55
CA VAL A 24 -0.49 -1.08 -6.18
C VAL A 24 0.11 -2.42 -5.74
N GLN A 25 -0.63 -3.19 -4.93
CA GLN A 25 -0.19 -4.50 -4.44
C GLN A 25 -0.03 -5.51 -5.58
N ASN A 26 -0.95 -5.49 -6.55
CA ASN A 26 -1.01 -6.44 -7.66
C ASN A 26 -0.55 -5.83 -8.99
N TYR A 27 0.33 -4.83 -8.93
CA TYR A 27 0.80 -4.07 -10.09
C TYR A 27 1.35 -4.97 -11.20
N GLU A 28 2.14 -5.98 -10.82
CA GLU A 28 2.79 -6.89 -11.76
C GLU A 28 1.78 -7.79 -12.47
N VAL A 29 0.76 -8.28 -11.75
CA VAL A 29 -0.32 -9.09 -12.30
C VAL A 29 -1.15 -8.25 -13.26
N TYR A 30 -1.48 -7.01 -12.89
CA TYR A 30 -2.28 -6.11 -13.71
C TYR A 30 -1.61 -5.72 -15.03
N HIS A 31 -0.28 -5.57 -15.04
CA HIS A 31 0.52 -5.21 -16.23
C HIS A 31 1.21 -6.38 -16.93
N GLY A 32 1.06 -7.60 -16.40
CA GLY A 32 1.63 -8.81 -16.98
C GLY A 32 3.16 -8.85 -16.90
N ILE A 33 3.72 -8.22 -15.87
CA ILE A 33 5.17 -8.12 -15.68
C ILE A 33 5.72 -9.38 -15.00
N SER A 34 4.92 -10.09 -14.19
CA SER A 34 5.33 -11.39 -13.66
C SER A 34 5.46 -12.39 -14.82
N THR A 35 6.68 -12.50 -15.34
CA THR A 35 7.11 -13.42 -16.41
C THR A 35 7.45 -14.82 -15.89
N SER A 36 7.32 -15.07 -14.58
CA SER A 36 7.48 -16.41 -14.05
C SER A 36 6.37 -17.30 -14.60
N SER A 37 6.75 -18.23 -15.49
CA SER A 37 5.94 -19.30 -16.06
C SER A 37 4.93 -19.80 -15.04
N SER A 38 3.73 -19.24 -15.07
CA SER A 38 2.77 -19.41 -13.98
C SER A 38 2.27 -20.84 -14.04
N LYS A 39 2.49 -21.59 -12.97
CA LYS A 39 2.08 -23.00 -12.84
C LYS A 39 0.59 -23.22 -13.10
N ASP A 40 -0.20 -22.15 -13.00
CA ASP A 40 -1.66 -22.18 -13.11
C ASP A 40 -2.18 -22.22 -14.55
N GLY A 41 -1.33 -22.06 -15.57
CA GLY A 41 -1.72 -22.13 -16.98
C GLY A 41 -2.66 -21.03 -17.48
N LEU A 42 -3.05 -20.07 -16.62
CA LEU A 42 -3.94 -18.96 -16.99
C LEU A 42 -3.23 -17.95 -17.89
N SER A 43 -3.94 -17.46 -18.91
CA SER A 43 -3.47 -16.35 -19.73
C SER A 43 -3.37 -15.05 -18.93
N PHE A 44 -2.55 -14.10 -19.38
CA PHE A 44 -2.46 -12.76 -18.76
C PHE A 44 -3.84 -12.09 -18.66
N ALA A 45 -4.65 -12.17 -19.72
CA ALA A 45 -5.98 -11.59 -19.75
C ALA A 45 -6.88 -12.19 -18.65
N GLN A 46 -6.84 -13.52 -18.46
CA GLN A 46 -7.59 -14.19 -17.40
C GLN A 46 -7.11 -13.81 -16.00
N ARG A 47 -5.79 -13.71 -15.78
CA ARG A 47 -5.26 -13.28 -14.47
C ARG A 47 -5.65 -11.84 -14.14
N LYS A 48 -5.57 -10.95 -15.12
CA LYS A 48 -6.03 -9.56 -14.96
C LYS A 48 -7.53 -9.50 -14.70
N GLN A 49 -8.32 -10.29 -15.42
CA GLN A 49 -9.77 -10.36 -15.22
C GLN A 49 -10.12 -10.86 -13.82
N LYS A 50 -9.50 -11.96 -13.38
CA LYS A 50 -9.65 -12.50 -12.03
C LYS A 50 -9.29 -11.47 -10.96
N LEU A 51 -8.17 -10.76 -11.11
CA LEU A 51 -7.81 -9.67 -10.20
C LEU A 51 -8.90 -8.58 -10.11
N LEU A 52 -9.52 -8.21 -11.24
CA LEU A 52 -10.58 -7.22 -11.25
C LEU A 52 -11.86 -7.74 -10.59
N GLU A 53 -12.17 -9.02 -10.76
CA GLU A 53 -13.28 -9.71 -10.08
C GLU A 53 -13.05 -9.76 -8.57
N ASP A 54 -11.85 -10.14 -8.12
CA ASP A 54 -11.46 -10.16 -6.70
C ASP A 54 -11.64 -8.77 -6.05
N ILE A 55 -11.28 -7.69 -6.76
CA ILE A 55 -11.53 -6.31 -6.29
C ILE A 55 -13.04 -6.02 -6.18
N CYS A 56 -13.84 -6.48 -7.14
CA CYS A 56 -15.29 -6.29 -7.09
C CYS A 56 -15.91 -7.00 -5.89
N GLU A 57 -15.48 -8.24 -5.60
CA GLU A 57 -15.92 -9.00 -4.44
C GLU A 57 -15.51 -8.33 -3.12
N ASP A 58 -14.27 -7.81 -3.06
CA ASP A 58 -13.79 -7.11 -1.87
C ASP A 58 -14.56 -5.82 -1.61
N LEU A 59 -14.92 -5.06 -2.65
CA LEU A 59 -15.78 -3.88 -2.49
C LEU A 59 -17.17 -4.24 -1.94
N VAL A 60 -17.79 -5.30 -2.43
CA VAL A 60 -19.08 -5.78 -1.90
C VAL A 60 -18.95 -6.23 -0.46
N ARG A 61 -17.86 -6.93 -0.10
CA ARG A 61 -17.55 -7.36 1.26
C ARG A 61 -17.40 -6.17 2.23
N ASN A 62 -16.88 -5.04 1.75
CA ASN A 62 -16.77 -3.81 2.53
C ASN A 62 -18.05 -2.94 2.50
N GLY A 63 -19.18 -3.46 2.00
CA GLY A 63 -20.48 -2.78 2.01
C GLY A 63 -20.67 -1.75 0.89
N PHE A 64 -19.79 -1.69 -0.11
CA PHE A 64 -19.96 -0.80 -1.25
C PHE A 64 -20.91 -1.39 -2.31
N SER A 65 -21.43 -0.52 -3.18
CA SER A 65 -22.29 -0.94 -4.29
C SER A 65 -21.54 -1.88 -5.25
N LYS A 66 -22.23 -2.90 -5.79
CA LYS A 66 -21.66 -3.82 -6.76
C LYS A 66 -21.14 -3.08 -8.01
N ARG A 67 -19.89 -3.32 -8.37
CA ARG A 67 -19.22 -2.77 -9.56
C ARG A 67 -18.89 -3.86 -10.55
N THR A 68 -18.76 -3.48 -11.82
CA THR A 68 -18.26 -4.41 -12.85
C THR A 68 -16.74 -4.30 -12.98
N PRO A 69 -16.05 -5.38 -13.40
CA PRO A 69 -14.61 -5.36 -13.66
C PRO A 69 -14.17 -4.23 -14.61
N GLU A 70 -14.99 -3.89 -15.60
CA GLU A 70 -14.73 -2.80 -16.55
C GLU A 70 -14.76 -1.43 -15.88
N GLN A 71 -15.71 -1.20 -14.96
CA GLN A 71 -15.79 0.04 -14.18
C GLN A 71 -14.54 0.21 -13.31
N ILE A 72 -14.08 -0.86 -12.66
CA ILE A 72 -12.86 -0.86 -11.85
C ILE A 72 -11.63 -0.60 -12.72
N ASN A 73 -11.48 -1.31 -13.84
CA ASN A 73 -10.38 -1.11 -14.79
C ASN A 73 -10.35 0.33 -15.33
N GLN A 74 -11.51 0.89 -15.67
CA GLN A 74 -11.61 2.27 -16.11
C GLN A 74 -11.23 3.25 -14.99
N ARG A 75 -11.66 2.99 -13.75
CA ARG A 75 -11.29 3.84 -12.61
C ARG A 75 -9.79 3.81 -12.34
N ILE A 76 -9.15 2.65 -12.37
CA ILE A 76 -7.69 2.51 -12.26
C ILE A 76 -6.98 3.36 -13.31
N LYS A 77 -7.41 3.29 -14.59
CA LYS A 77 -6.84 4.09 -15.67
C LYS A 77 -6.96 5.59 -15.41
N ASP A 78 -8.11 6.06 -14.94
CA ASP A 78 -8.33 7.49 -14.71
C ASP A 78 -7.59 8.01 -13.48
N THR A 79 -7.48 7.19 -12.42
CA THR A 79 -6.60 7.48 -11.27
C THR A 79 -5.14 7.57 -11.70
N LEU A 80 -4.66 6.66 -12.55
CA LEU A 80 -3.29 6.71 -13.09
C LEU A 80 -3.03 7.96 -13.92
N LYS A 81 -3.98 8.38 -14.78
CA LYS A 81 -3.84 9.64 -15.54
C LYS A 81 -3.73 10.84 -14.60
N THR A 82 -4.52 10.89 -13.54
CA THR A 82 -4.48 11.97 -12.54
C THR A 82 -3.16 11.94 -11.77
N ALA A 83 -2.70 10.77 -11.33
CA ALA A 83 -1.41 10.59 -10.65
C ALA A 83 -0.24 11.11 -11.50
N LYS A 84 -0.23 10.80 -12.81
CA LYS A 84 0.78 11.29 -13.75
C LYS A 84 0.75 12.81 -13.90
N LYS A 85 -0.44 13.41 -13.97
CA LYS A 85 -0.60 14.87 -14.04
C LYS A 85 -0.05 15.55 -12.79
N ILE A 86 -0.39 15.05 -11.60
CA ILE A 86 0.10 15.60 -10.33
C ILE A 86 1.62 15.44 -10.24
N SER A 87 2.16 14.26 -10.58
CA SER A 87 3.62 14.03 -10.56
C SER A 87 4.38 14.92 -11.55
N ALA A 88 3.77 15.26 -12.70
CA ALA A 88 4.35 16.20 -13.65
C ALA A 88 4.32 17.64 -13.11
N LEU A 89 3.22 18.05 -12.47
CA LEU A 89 3.11 19.36 -11.82
C LEU A 89 4.14 19.49 -10.68
N GLU A 90 4.32 18.45 -9.86
CA GLU A 90 5.33 18.44 -8.80
C GLU A 90 6.75 18.62 -9.36
N ARG A 91 7.11 17.94 -10.45
CA ARG A 91 8.41 18.12 -11.12
C ARG A 91 8.57 19.53 -11.72
N ASN A 92 7.50 20.10 -12.25
CA ASN A 92 7.53 21.47 -12.77
C ASN A 92 7.69 22.50 -11.64
N GLU A 93 7.12 22.25 -10.46
CA GLU A 93 7.35 23.09 -9.28
C GLU A 93 8.78 22.94 -8.75
N GLU A 94 9.33 21.73 -8.72
CA GLU A 94 10.72 21.46 -8.32
C GLU A 94 11.76 22.15 -9.22
N THR A 95 11.45 22.34 -10.50
CA THR A 95 12.35 22.99 -11.47
C THR A 95 12.21 24.52 -11.52
N LYS A 96 11.22 25.11 -10.85
CA LYS A 96 11.09 26.56 -10.73
C LYS A 96 12.13 27.10 -9.75
N THR A 97 13.21 27.66 -10.26
CA THR A 97 14.33 28.27 -9.49
C THR A 97 14.01 29.62 -8.84
N GLY A 98 12.73 29.96 -8.65
CA GLY A 98 12.25 31.28 -8.22
C GLY A 98 12.48 31.66 -6.75
N GLY A 99 13.31 30.93 -6.00
CA GLY A 99 13.67 31.25 -4.60
C GLY A 99 12.56 31.11 -3.55
N GLY A 100 11.36 30.67 -3.93
CA GLY A 100 10.25 30.38 -3.03
C GLY A 100 10.14 28.90 -2.65
N PRO A 101 9.55 28.57 -1.49
CA PRO A 101 9.27 27.18 -1.13
C PRO A 101 8.29 26.55 -2.14
N PRO A 102 8.45 25.26 -2.51
CA PRO A 102 7.54 24.58 -3.43
C PRO A 102 6.09 24.60 -2.93
N THR A 103 5.14 24.89 -3.81
CA THR A 103 3.72 24.82 -3.46
C THR A 103 3.30 23.36 -3.35
N ALA A 104 2.77 22.95 -2.18
CA ALA A 104 2.24 21.61 -1.99
C ALA A 104 1.00 21.40 -2.87
N ILE A 105 1.07 20.51 -3.86
CA ILE A 105 -0.07 20.16 -4.70
C ILE A 105 -0.96 19.19 -3.92
N ALA A 106 -2.20 19.61 -3.63
CA ALA A 106 -3.16 18.77 -2.93
C ALA A 106 -3.62 17.62 -3.83
N ALA A 107 -3.20 16.40 -3.51
CA ALA A 107 -3.65 15.18 -4.16
C ALA A 107 -4.74 14.48 -3.34
N ALA A 108 -5.76 13.94 -4.00
CA ALA A 108 -6.76 13.12 -3.32
C ALA A 108 -6.12 11.83 -2.76
N PRO A 109 -6.62 11.28 -1.63
CA PRO A 109 -5.97 10.15 -0.94
C PRO A 109 -5.69 8.93 -1.83
N HIS A 110 -6.67 8.53 -2.63
CA HIS A 110 -6.54 7.41 -3.56
C HIS A 110 -5.49 7.63 -4.67
N VAL A 111 -5.21 8.89 -5.05
CA VAL A 111 -4.16 9.22 -6.03
C VAL A 111 -2.80 9.15 -5.35
N LYS A 112 -2.71 9.64 -4.10
CA LYS A 112 -1.49 9.61 -3.30
C LYS A 112 -0.98 8.18 -3.10
N ILE A 113 -1.89 7.23 -2.79
CA ILE A 113 -1.57 5.79 -2.72
C ILE A 113 -0.88 5.31 -3.99
N VAL A 114 -1.38 5.71 -5.17
CA VAL A 114 -0.80 5.29 -6.45
C VAL A 114 0.55 5.97 -6.72
N ILE A 115 0.68 7.26 -6.41
CA ILE A 115 1.95 7.99 -6.59
C ILE A 115 3.05 7.33 -5.72
N GLU A 116 2.78 7.11 -4.44
CA GLU A 116 3.74 6.53 -3.50
C GLU A 116 4.03 5.05 -3.80
N GLY A 117 2.99 4.28 -4.12
CA GLY A 117 3.09 2.84 -4.35
C GLY A 117 3.70 2.45 -5.70
N CYS A 118 3.63 3.35 -6.70
CA CYS A 118 4.13 3.08 -8.05
C CYS A 118 5.42 3.82 -8.40
N ASP A 119 6.00 4.62 -7.50
CA ASP A 119 7.15 5.49 -7.83
C ASP A 119 8.35 4.72 -8.40
N ASN A 120 8.59 3.50 -7.91
CA ASN A 120 9.71 2.64 -8.35
C ASN A 120 9.31 1.54 -9.35
N ARG A 121 8.04 1.52 -9.81
CA ARG A 121 7.53 0.40 -10.62
C ARG A 121 7.86 0.59 -12.11
N PRO A 122 8.34 -0.45 -12.81
CA PRO A 122 8.69 -0.33 -14.22
C PRO A 122 7.45 -0.10 -15.11
N ARG A 123 7.63 0.64 -16.21
CA ARG A 123 6.63 0.99 -17.26
C ARG A 123 5.66 2.14 -16.97
N LEU A 124 5.65 2.73 -15.78
CA LEU A 124 4.93 3.99 -15.55
C LEU A 124 5.82 5.18 -15.90
N SER A 125 5.93 5.48 -17.20
CA SER A 125 6.54 6.74 -17.63
C SER A 125 5.77 7.93 -17.08
N GLY A 126 6.51 8.93 -16.56
CA GLY A 126 5.97 10.19 -16.06
C GLY A 126 5.85 10.34 -14.53
N LEU A 127 6.19 9.31 -13.74
CA LEU A 127 6.37 9.41 -12.29
C LEU A 127 7.80 9.86 -11.94
N LYS A 128 8.09 10.20 -10.67
CA LYS A 128 9.33 10.91 -10.28
C LYS A 128 10.60 10.07 -10.53
N LYS A 129 10.53 8.75 -10.38
CA LYS A 129 11.66 7.85 -10.58
C LYS A 129 11.40 6.84 -11.70
N PRO A 130 11.46 7.25 -12.98
CA PRO A 130 11.34 6.28 -14.06
C PRO A 130 12.55 5.34 -14.00
N LEU A 131 12.34 4.11 -13.53
CA LEU A 131 13.18 2.98 -13.92
C LEU A 131 12.90 2.76 -15.41
N GLU A 132 13.67 3.44 -16.25
CA GLU A 132 13.67 3.22 -17.69
C GLU A 132 14.17 1.80 -17.96
N ILE A 133 13.24 0.85 -17.99
CA ILE A 133 13.48 -0.40 -18.70
C ILE A 133 13.54 -0.01 -20.17
N ASN A 134 14.76 0.17 -20.66
CA ASN A 134 15.06 0.50 -22.04
C ASN A 134 14.54 -0.65 -22.94
N ALA A 135 13.28 -0.55 -23.37
CA ALA A 135 12.59 -1.60 -24.13
C ALA A 135 13.10 -1.74 -25.59
N ASN A 136 14.16 -0.99 -25.95
CA ASN A 136 14.82 -1.05 -27.25
C ASN A 136 15.92 -2.12 -27.35
N ALA A 137 16.08 -3.03 -26.39
CA ALA A 137 16.92 -4.23 -26.57
C ALA A 137 16.27 -5.31 -27.47
N THR A 138 15.38 -4.91 -28.40
CA THR A 138 14.71 -5.80 -29.36
C THR A 138 15.20 -5.48 -30.77
N ASN A 139 16.47 -5.76 -31.05
CA ASN A 139 17.06 -6.08 -32.36
C ASN A 139 18.59 -5.99 -32.26
N VAL A 140 19.21 -6.93 -31.54
CA VAL A 140 20.60 -7.30 -31.84
C VAL A 140 20.52 -8.46 -32.84
N PRO A 141 21.04 -8.32 -34.07
CA PRO A 141 21.11 -9.42 -35.02
C PRO A 141 21.82 -10.60 -34.37
N SER A 142 21.28 -11.80 -34.54
CA SER A 142 21.93 -13.06 -34.22
C SER A 142 23.28 -13.13 -34.92
N ILE A 143 24.35 -12.70 -34.24
CA ILE A 143 25.72 -13.00 -34.65
C ILE A 143 25.92 -14.49 -34.38
N GLN A 144 25.97 -15.25 -35.47
CA GLN A 144 26.46 -16.62 -35.51
C GLN A 144 27.79 -16.68 -34.76
N SER A 145 27.74 -17.19 -33.53
CA SER A 145 28.95 -17.49 -32.76
C SER A 145 29.48 -18.81 -33.28
N ALA A 146 30.51 -18.70 -34.10
CA ALA A 146 31.37 -19.79 -34.48
C ALA A 146 31.93 -20.48 -33.23
N SER A 147 31.94 -21.81 -33.30
CA SER A 147 32.67 -22.73 -32.47
C SER A 147 34.07 -22.22 -32.09
N ASN A 148 34.35 -22.15 -30.80
CA ASN A 148 35.72 -22.43 -30.33
C ASN A 148 35.70 -23.06 -28.93
N THR A 149 36.23 -24.28 -28.92
CA THR A 149 36.55 -25.13 -27.78
C THR A 149 37.74 -24.57 -27.00
N GLN A 150 37.64 -24.51 -25.67
CA GLN A 150 38.65 -24.93 -24.67
C GLN A 150 38.10 -24.58 -23.27
N ASN A 151 37.69 -25.55 -22.45
CA ASN A 151 38.54 -26.35 -21.57
C ASN A 151 39.16 -25.53 -20.43
N VAL A 152 38.44 -25.36 -19.32
CA VAL A 152 39.05 -25.11 -17.99
C VAL A 152 38.26 -25.90 -16.93
N SER A 153 39.06 -26.59 -16.13
CA SER A 153 38.79 -27.64 -15.17
C SER A 153 38.02 -27.22 -13.92
N ASN A 154 37.27 -28.18 -13.38
CA ASN A 154 37.09 -28.51 -11.96
C ASN A 154 37.20 -27.39 -10.92
N THR A 155 36.09 -27.18 -10.21
CA THR A 155 36.17 -26.93 -8.75
C THR A 155 35.06 -27.74 -8.09
N GLN A 156 35.46 -28.85 -7.47
CA GLN A 156 34.67 -29.52 -6.44
C GLN A 156 34.45 -28.51 -5.31
N ASN A 157 33.21 -28.28 -4.92
CA ASN A 157 32.94 -27.68 -3.63
C ASN A 157 31.92 -28.53 -2.88
N THR A 158 32.34 -28.83 -1.66
CA THR A 158 31.95 -29.91 -0.78
C THR A 158 30.61 -29.67 -0.10
N SER A 159 29.85 -30.76 0.03
CA SER A 159 28.76 -30.95 0.97
C SER A 159 29.18 -30.60 2.40
N ASN A 160 28.47 -29.69 3.06
CA ASN A 160 28.36 -29.64 4.51
C ASN A 160 26.92 -29.28 4.87
N ILE A 161 26.15 -30.33 5.18
CA ILE A 161 24.84 -30.23 5.81
C ILE A 161 25.09 -30.49 7.30
N GLU A 162 25.14 -29.42 8.09
CA GLU A 162 25.17 -29.51 9.55
C GLU A 162 23.75 -29.58 10.10
N ASN A 163 23.50 -30.74 10.74
CA ASN A 163 22.60 -31.02 11.85
C ASN A 163 21.72 -29.88 12.39
N VAL A 164 20.41 -30.05 12.22
CA VAL A 164 19.37 -29.35 12.99
C VAL A 164 19.15 -30.10 14.30
N PRO A 165 19.17 -29.43 15.47
CA PRO A 165 18.84 -30.09 16.73
C PRO A 165 17.31 -30.24 16.88
N THR A 166 16.91 -31.47 17.22
CA THR A 166 15.56 -31.86 17.66
C THR A 166 15.22 -31.12 18.95
N THR A 167 14.27 -30.19 18.90
CA THR A 167 13.71 -29.56 20.11
C THR A 167 12.56 -30.39 20.68
N GLU A 168 12.65 -30.59 21.98
CA GLU A 168 11.80 -31.42 22.83
C GLU A 168 10.34 -30.98 22.88
N ASN A 169 9.48 -31.98 23.05
CA ASN A 169 8.05 -31.87 23.30
C ASN A 169 7.73 -31.04 24.56
N LEU A 170 7.10 -29.88 24.38
CA LEU A 170 6.35 -29.22 25.44
C LEU A 170 4.89 -29.69 25.35
N SER A 171 4.53 -30.54 26.29
CA SER A 171 3.15 -30.87 26.62
C SER A 171 2.47 -29.64 27.19
N ASN A 172 1.46 -29.11 26.50
CA ASN A 172 0.56 -28.10 27.07
C ASN A 172 -0.88 -28.58 26.91
N THR A 173 -1.42 -29.11 28.00
CA THR A 173 -2.84 -29.31 28.22
C THR A 173 -3.47 -27.95 28.52
N ASN A 174 -4.28 -27.44 27.60
CA ASN A 174 -5.30 -26.45 27.92
C ASN A 174 -6.52 -26.70 27.04
N THR A 175 -7.40 -27.54 27.57
CA THR A 175 -8.84 -27.55 27.29
C THR A 175 -9.42 -26.22 27.78
N MET A 176 -9.85 -25.38 26.84
CA MET A 176 -10.78 -24.29 27.12
C MET A 176 -11.87 -24.39 26.05
N ASP A 177 -12.97 -25.07 26.43
CA ASP A 177 -14.27 -24.87 25.84
C ASP A 177 -14.63 -23.39 26.00
N VAL A 178 -14.71 -22.68 24.88
CA VAL A 178 -15.36 -21.38 24.85
C VAL A 178 -16.31 -21.35 23.66
N ASP A 179 -17.56 -21.70 23.93
CA ASP A 179 -18.70 -21.31 23.14
C ASP A 179 -18.80 -19.77 23.18
N VAL A 180 -18.17 -19.09 22.23
CA VAL A 180 -18.43 -17.67 21.97
C VAL A 180 -19.49 -17.58 20.88
N ILE A 181 -20.73 -17.49 21.33
CA ILE A 181 -21.84 -16.97 20.53
C ILE A 181 -21.55 -15.49 20.28
N TYR A 182 -21.13 -15.15 19.05
CA TYR A 182 -21.09 -13.76 18.61
C TYR A 182 -22.53 -13.33 18.27
N GLU A 183 -23.24 -12.76 19.24
CA GLU A 183 -24.35 -11.85 18.94
C GLU A 183 -23.76 -10.50 18.51
N GLU A 184 -23.86 -10.20 17.21
CA GLU A 184 -23.60 -8.86 16.68
C GLU A 184 -24.62 -7.87 17.27
N CYS A 185 -24.21 -7.15 18.31
CA CYS A 185 -24.87 -5.92 18.73
C CYS A 185 -24.65 -4.84 17.67
N VAL A 186 -25.61 -4.73 16.74
CA VAL A 186 -25.75 -3.57 15.84
C VAL A 186 -26.12 -2.36 16.70
N THR A 187 -25.15 -1.50 17.01
CA THR A 187 -25.44 -0.17 17.52
C THR A 187 -25.83 0.73 16.36
N PRO A 188 -27.04 1.35 16.35
CA PRO A 188 -27.39 2.34 15.35
C PRO A 188 -26.47 3.55 15.49
N ILE A 189 -25.71 3.82 14.44
CA ILE A 189 -24.95 5.06 14.27
C ILE A 189 -25.99 6.17 14.14
N ALA A 190 -26.14 6.98 15.19
CA ALA A 190 -26.91 8.21 15.14
C ALA A 190 -26.26 9.13 14.11
N GLU A 191 -27.01 9.48 13.06
CA GLU A 191 -26.67 10.56 12.15
C GLU A 191 -26.63 11.88 12.94
N GLU A 192 -25.44 12.33 13.31
CA GLU A 192 -25.21 13.74 13.61
C GLU A 192 -25.29 14.51 12.30
N VAL A 193 -26.47 15.06 12.04
CA VAL A 193 -26.72 16.02 10.97
C VAL A 193 -26.05 17.33 11.37
N ASP A 194 -24.81 17.54 10.91
CA ASP A 194 -24.13 18.84 10.99
C ASP A 194 -24.87 19.85 10.10
N VAL A 195 -25.78 20.58 10.72
CA VAL A 195 -26.42 21.78 10.16
C VAL A 195 -25.35 22.85 10.03
N PHE A 196 -24.82 23.02 8.83
CA PHE A 196 -23.98 24.15 8.44
C PHE A 196 -24.75 25.47 8.67
N PRO A 197 -24.27 26.40 9.51
CA PRO A 197 -24.82 27.75 9.53
C PRO A 197 -24.44 28.45 8.23
N SER A 198 -25.47 28.78 7.45
CA SER A 198 -25.39 29.68 6.30
C SER A 198 -24.84 31.03 6.75
N ALA A 199 -23.58 31.29 6.42
CA ALA A 199 -23.01 32.63 6.51
C ALA A 199 -23.58 33.46 5.36
N THR A 200 -24.48 34.36 5.72
CA THR A 200 -25.01 35.43 4.87
C THR A 200 -23.89 36.35 4.42
N ASP A 201 -23.95 36.70 3.14
CA ASP A 201 -23.24 37.80 2.50
C ASP A 201 -23.32 39.08 3.34
N ASP A 202 -22.19 39.54 3.86
CA ASP A 202 -21.99 40.95 4.20
C ASP A 202 -20.76 41.45 3.46
N THR A 203 -21.06 42.16 2.38
CA THR A 203 -20.14 42.91 1.52
C THR A 203 -19.83 44.25 2.20
N PRO A 204 -18.61 44.53 2.66
CA PRO A 204 -18.25 45.90 2.99
C PRO A 204 -17.90 46.68 1.72
N ALA A 205 -18.55 47.83 1.64
CA ALA A 205 -18.53 48.78 0.55
C ALA A 205 -17.12 49.22 0.11
N VAL A 206 -17.03 49.44 -1.19
CA VAL A 206 -16.00 50.19 -1.90
C VAL A 206 -15.80 51.57 -1.26
N THR A 207 -14.60 51.83 -0.73
CA THR A 207 -14.12 53.20 -0.47
C THR A 207 -13.12 53.62 -1.56
N PRO A 208 -13.23 54.86 -2.07
CA PRO A 208 -12.48 55.31 -3.24
C PRO A 208 -11.06 55.77 -2.91
N LEU A 209 -10.24 55.76 -3.96
CA LEU A 209 -8.91 56.36 -4.05
C LEU A 209 -8.83 57.73 -3.35
N SER A 210 -7.86 57.86 -2.44
CA SER A 210 -7.30 59.16 -2.05
C SER A 210 -5.81 59.17 -2.39
N SER A 211 -5.50 59.92 -3.43
CA SER A 211 -4.17 60.34 -3.86
C SER A 211 -3.58 61.31 -2.84
N GLY A 212 -2.68 60.82 -1.99
CA GLY A 212 -1.87 61.62 -1.09
C GLY A 212 -0.39 61.53 -1.45
N LEU A 213 0.07 62.46 -2.29
CA LEU A 213 1.49 62.77 -2.48
C LEU A 213 2.03 63.40 -1.18
N ALA A 214 2.85 62.67 -0.42
CA ALA A 214 3.70 63.26 0.61
C ALA A 214 5.01 62.46 0.72
N GLY A 215 6.11 63.21 0.66
CA GLY A 215 7.47 62.73 0.39
C GLY A 215 7.98 61.65 1.34
N LYS A 216 8.60 60.61 0.76
CA LYS A 216 9.40 59.64 1.49
C LYS A 216 10.75 60.29 1.87
N PRO A 217 11.09 60.38 3.16
CA PRO A 217 12.40 60.86 3.59
C PRO A 217 13.49 59.87 3.20
N LEU A 218 14.66 60.43 2.88
CA LEU A 218 15.86 59.71 2.48
C LEU A 218 16.26 58.61 3.47
N ASN A 219 16.58 57.45 2.86
CA ASN A 219 17.51 56.42 3.31
C ASN A 219 18.40 56.80 4.50
N SER A 220 18.01 56.37 5.70
CA SER A 220 18.99 56.00 6.72
C SER A 220 19.37 54.52 6.52
N PRO A 221 20.66 54.19 6.38
CA PRO A 221 21.09 52.80 6.21
C PRO A 221 20.60 51.95 7.39
N PRO A 222 20.04 50.75 7.15
CA PRO A 222 19.50 49.91 8.21
C PRO A 222 20.62 49.63 9.22
N ARG A 223 20.47 50.17 10.43
CA ARG A 223 21.32 49.82 11.58
C ARG A 223 21.26 48.31 11.70
N LYS A 224 22.35 47.63 11.34
CA LYS A 224 22.56 46.20 11.56
C LYS A 224 22.40 45.96 13.05
N ARG A 225 21.18 45.60 13.48
CA ARG A 225 20.91 45.08 14.82
C ARG A 225 21.80 43.85 14.95
N ARG A 226 22.90 43.99 15.70
CA ARG A 226 23.69 42.86 16.18
C ARG A 226 22.72 41.97 16.95
N ARG A 227 22.24 40.90 16.32
CA ARG A 227 21.55 39.83 17.05
C ARG A 227 22.52 39.40 18.14
N SER A 228 22.05 39.43 19.39
CA SER A 228 22.80 38.94 20.54
C SER A 228 23.28 37.52 20.22
N THR A 229 24.55 37.24 20.45
CA THR A 229 25.13 35.90 20.27
C THR A 229 24.41 34.84 21.11
N GLN A 230 23.77 35.25 22.20
CA GLN A 230 22.93 34.40 23.05
C GLN A 230 21.66 33.89 22.32
N ALA A 231 21.02 34.72 21.50
CA ALA A 231 19.80 34.30 20.79
C ALA A 231 20.11 33.21 19.74
N LEU A 232 21.33 33.22 19.18
CA LEU A 232 21.79 32.21 18.23
C LEU A 232 22.13 30.88 18.90
N THR A 233 22.58 30.88 20.15
CA THR A 233 22.82 29.63 20.90
C THR A 233 21.51 28.97 21.28
N ASP A 234 20.54 29.75 21.74
CA ASP A 234 19.23 29.25 22.17
C ASP A 234 18.44 28.68 20.98
N GLU A 235 18.49 29.32 19.80
CA GLU A 235 17.89 28.78 18.57
C GLU A 235 18.50 27.44 18.15
N LYS A 236 19.83 27.28 18.28
CA LYS A 236 20.51 26.01 17.97
C LYS A 236 20.10 24.89 18.92
N GLU A 237 19.97 25.20 20.21
CA GLU A 237 19.57 24.22 21.22
C GLU A 237 18.14 23.74 20.99
N GLN A 238 17.22 24.65 20.64
CA GLN A 238 15.84 24.29 20.29
C GLN A 238 15.76 23.38 19.05
N VAL A 239 16.57 23.67 18.02
CA VAL A 239 16.61 22.81 16.81
C VAL A 239 17.12 21.42 17.15
N LEU A 240 18.18 21.31 17.95
CA LEU A 240 18.72 20.01 18.40
C LEU A 240 17.72 19.23 19.23
N GLN A 241 16.98 19.89 20.12
CA GLN A 241 15.95 19.25 20.93
C GLN A 241 14.79 18.72 20.08
N LEU A 242 14.32 19.51 19.10
CA LEU A 242 13.26 19.09 18.18
C LEU A 242 13.72 17.93 17.28
N GLU A 243 14.98 17.93 16.85
CA GLU A 243 15.56 16.83 16.08
C GLU A 243 15.66 15.54 16.91
N ALA A 244 16.07 15.64 18.19
CA ALA A 244 16.10 14.51 19.11
C ALA A 244 14.71 13.91 19.34
N GLU A 245 13.68 14.74 19.54
CA GLU A 245 12.29 14.29 19.67
C GLU A 245 11.79 13.58 18.41
N ARG A 246 12.16 14.09 17.22
CA ARG A 246 11.79 13.47 15.94
C ARG A 246 12.42 12.09 15.80
N ILE A 247 13.70 11.95 16.14
CA ILE A 247 14.41 10.67 16.10
C ILE A 247 13.79 9.68 17.10
N GLN A 248 13.46 10.13 18.31
CA GLN A 248 12.82 9.29 19.32
C GLN A 248 11.47 8.76 18.85
N LYS A 249 10.64 9.62 18.23
CA LYS A 249 9.37 9.21 17.61
C LYS A 249 9.56 8.20 16.47
N GLN A 250 10.61 8.36 15.66
CA GLN A 250 10.94 7.39 14.61
C GLN A 250 11.33 6.03 15.19
N ILE A 251 12.18 6.00 16.23
CA ILE A 251 12.56 4.76 16.91
C ILE A 251 11.34 4.06 17.52
N GLN A 252 10.46 4.81 18.19
CA GLN A 252 9.25 4.24 18.79
C GLN A 252 8.31 3.62 17.73
N ASN A 253 8.14 4.30 16.59
CA ASN A 253 7.37 3.75 15.47
C ASN A 253 7.98 2.47 14.89
N GLU A 254 9.30 2.38 14.82
CA GLU A 254 9.99 1.19 14.32
C GLU A 254 9.89 0.01 15.31
N ILE A 255 9.95 0.29 16.61
CA ILE A 255 9.69 -0.70 17.67
C ILE A 255 8.27 -1.25 17.51
N LEU A 256 7.26 -0.38 17.40
CA LEU A 256 5.87 -0.80 17.24
C LEU A 256 5.66 -1.64 15.97
N ARG A 257 6.30 -1.26 14.85
CA ARG A 257 6.26 -2.03 13.60
C ARG A 257 6.86 -3.43 13.76
N SER A 258 7.99 -3.55 14.45
CA SER A 258 8.62 -4.85 14.69
C SER A 258 7.78 -5.75 15.60
N GLU A 259 7.13 -5.18 16.62
CA GLU A 259 6.22 -5.91 17.52
C GLU A 259 4.98 -6.44 16.77
N VAL A 260 4.35 -5.61 15.93
CA VAL A 260 3.21 -6.04 15.09
C VAL A 260 3.62 -7.17 14.14
N LEU A 261 4.81 -7.08 13.54
CA LEU A 261 5.32 -8.15 12.67
C LEU A 261 5.57 -9.44 13.44
N GLN A 262 6.14 -9.35 14.64
CA GLN A 262 6.38 -10.50 15.50
C GLN A 262 5.06 -11.19 15.91
N GLN A 263 4.06 -10.42 16.33
CA GLN A 263 2.72 -10.96 16.64
C GLN A 263 2.08 -11.62 15.41
N SER A 264 2.22 -11.01 14.22
CA SER A 264 1.72 -11.62 12.97
C SER A 264 2.38 -12.97 12.67
N MET A 265 3.68 -13.10 12.90
CA MET A 265 4.41 -14.37 12.71
C MET A 265 3.98 -15.42 13.73
N GLU A 266 3.74 -15.02 14.98
CA GLU A 266 3.29 -15.91 16.03
C GLU A 266 1.85 -16.41 15.77
N ASN A 267 0.93 -15.53 15.38
CA ASN A 267 -0.42 -15.93 14.98
C ASN A 267 -0.40 -16.93 13.82
N LYS A 268 0.52 -16.74 12.86
CA LYS A 268 0.70 -17.68 11.75
C LYS A 268 1.23 -19.04 12.23
N ARG A 269 2.14 -19.07 13.20
CA ARG A 269 2.62 -20.32 13.82
C ARG A 269 1.51 -21.03 14.55
N GLN A 270 0.75 -20.33 15.40
CA GLN A 270 -0.38 -20.90 16.13
C GLN A 270 -1.43 -21.48 15.20
N LYS A 271 -1.76 -20.78 14.10
CA LYS A 271 -2.67 -21.30 13.07
C LYS A 271 -2.16 -22.59 12.43
N ASN A 272 -0.86 -22.68 12.16
CA ASN A 272 -0.27 -23.92 11.61
C ASN A 272 -0.33 -25.07 12.62
N VAL A 273 -0.07 -24.81 13.91
CA VAL A 273 -0.19 -25.82 14.97
C VAL A 273 -1.63 -26.33 15.06
N LEU A 274 -2.62 -25.43 15.04
CA LEU A 274 -4.03 -25.80 15.05
C LEU A 274 -4.40 -26.70 13.86
N LEU A 275 -3.90 -26.37 12.66
CA LEU A 275 -4.14 -27.18 11.46
C LEU A 275 -3.51 -28.58 11.57
N CYS A 276 -2.32 -28.70 12.17
CA CYS A 276 -1.70 -30.00 12.44
C CYS A 276 -2.56 -30.84 13.39
N LEU A 277 -3.04 -30.26 14.50
CA LEU A 277 -3.92 -30.95 15.45
C LEU A 277 -5.22 -31.42 14.80
N GLN A 278 -5.84 -30.60 13.94
CA GLN A 278 -7.03 -30.99 13.18
C GLN A 278 -6.76 -32.18 12.25
N CYS A 279 -5.58 -32.23 11.61
CA CYS A 279 -5.20 -33.36 10.77
C CYS A 279 -5.02 -34.65 11.58
N GLU A 280 -4.42 -34.55 12.78
CA GLU A 280 -4.28 -35.68 13.71
C GLU A 280 -5.63 -36.19 14.20
N GLU A 281 -6.57 -35.30 14.53
CA GLU A 281 -7.93 -35.66 14.94
C GLU A 281 -8.67 -36.42 13.83
N VAL A 282 -8.61 -35.94 12.59
CA VAL A 282 -9.22 -36.63 11.44
C VAL A 282 -8.58 -38.01 11.23
N LYS A 283 -7.25 -38.11 11.36
CA LYS A 283 -6.54 -39.38 11.26
C LYS A 283 -7.00 -40.37 12.33
N ALA A 284 -7.12 -39.93 13.58
CA ALA A 284 -7.62 -40.75 14.69
C ALA A 284 -9.05 -41.25 14.43
N LYS A 285 -9.94 -40.40 13.89
CA LYS A 285 -11.31 -40.80 13.51
C LYS A 285 -11.32 -41.87 12.41
N ILE A 286 -10.44 -41.75 11.42
CA ILE A 286 -10.29 -42.75 10.35
C ILE A 286 -9.81 -44.08 10.94
N ASP A 287 -8.78 -44.06 11.79
CA ASP A 287 -8.22 -45.27 12.39
C ASP A 287 -9.22 -45.95 13.34
N TYR A 288 -10.00 -45.18 14.11
CA TYR A 288 -11.11 -45.71 14.91
C TYR A 288 -12.16 -46.41 14.04
N THR A 289 -12.54 -45.80 12.92
CA THR A 289 -13.53 -46.39 11.98
C THR A 289 -13.01 -47.69 11.37
N ARG A 290 -11.71 -47.77 11.05
CA ARG A 290 -11.07 -49.00 10.57
C ARG A 290 -11.14 -50.11 11.61
N LEU A 291 -10.81 -49.81 12.87
CA LEU A 291 -10.91 -50.77 13.96
C LEU A 291 -12.33 -51.32 14.15
N GLN A 292 -13.36 -50.46 14.04
CA GLN A 292 -14.76 -50.88 14.10
C GLN A 292 -15.13 -51.86 12.98
N ILE A 293 -14.65 -51.61 11.75
CA ILE A 293 -14.87 -52.51 10.61
C ILE A 293 -14.19 -53.86 10.83
N ASP A 294 -12.94 -53.85 11.33
CA ASP A 294 -12.20 -55.09 11.57
C ASP A 294 -12.81 -55.93 12.70
N LEU A 295 -13.36 -55.30 13.74
CA LEU A 295 -14.12 -55.99 14.79
C LEU A 295 -15.39 -56.64 14.21
N ALA A 296 -16.18 -55.90 13.43
CA ALA A 296 -17.40 -56.43 12.83
C ALA A 296 -17.15 -57.63 11.90
N ARG A 297 -16.00 -57.68 11.21
CA ARG A 297 -15.60 -58.81 10.36
C ARG A 297 -15.21 -60.07 11.12
N ASN A 298 -14.79 -59.95 12.38
CA ASN A 298 -14.39 -61.12 13.17
C ASN A 298 -15.60 -61.81 13.84
N ASP A 299 -16.74 -61.12 13.90
CA ASP A 299 -17.99 -61.66 14.46
C ASP A 299 -18.84 -62.44 13.42
N GLU A 300 -18.48 -62.37 12.13
CA GLU A 300 -19.08 -63.15 11.02
C GLU A 300 -18.37 -64.50 10.78
#